data_AF-A0A226C0P9-F1
#
_entry.id   AF-A0A226C0P9-F1
#
_cell.length_a   1.000
_cell.length_b   1.000
_cell.length_c   1.000
_cell.angle_alpha   90.00
_cell.angle_beta   90.00
_cell.angle_gamma   90.00
#
_symmetry.space_group_name_H-M   'P 1'
#
loop_
_entity.id
_entity.type
_entity.pdbx_description
1 polymer ?
#
loop_
_entity_poly.entity_id
_entity_poly.type
_entity_poly.pdbx_seq_one_letter_code
_entity_poly.pdbx_strand_id
1 'polypeptide(L)' 'MYELDIDLLFRIAGVGMILAILNPVLTALDRKDVTTYVNLAGIIIVLFMVIHLLADLFETVRQVFGVY' A
#
# COMPACT_ATOMS: atom_id res chain seq x y z
N MET A 1 -1.39 12.12 -19.94
CA MET A 1 -0.15 11.41 -19.53
C MET A 1 0.19 11.60 -18.04
N TYR A 2 -0.69 12.17 -17.22
CA TYR A 2 -0.49 12.39 -15.77
C TYR A 2 -1.44 11.54 -14.89
N GLU A 3 -2.29 10.74 -15.51
CA GLU A 3 -3.30 9.95 -14.79
C GLU A 3 -2.68 8.76 -14.04
N LEU A 4 -1.58 8.19 -14.54
CA LEU A 4 -0.95 7.01 -13.95
C LEU A 4 -0.27 7.29 -12.60
N ASP A 5 0.46 8.41 -12.47
CA ASP A 5 1.16 8.77 -11.22
C ASP A 5 0.19 9.21 -10.11
N ILE A 6 -0.89 9.89 -10.46
CA ILE A 6 -1.90 10.34 -9.50
C ILE A 6 -2.73 9.16 -8.99
N ASP A 7 -3.08 8.21 -9.86
CA ASP A 7 -3.83 7.00 -9.47
C ASP A 7 -3.04 6.18 -8.43
N LEU A 8 -1.74 6.00 -8.64
CA LEU A 8 -0.85 5.30 -7.72
C LEU A 8 -0.76 6.02 -6.36
N LEU A 9 -0.58 7.34 -6.38
CA LEU A 9 -0.55 8.17 -5.17
C LEU A 9 -1.87 8.06 -4.40
N PHE A 10 -3.00 8.14 -5.10
CA PHE A 10 -4.35 7.97 -4.53
C PHE A 10 -4.55 6.57 -3.95
N ARG A 11 -4.01 5.53 -4.60
CA ARG A 11 -4.15 4.15 -4.15
C ARG A 11 -3.41 3.91 -2.84
N ILE A 12 -2.19 4.43 -2.69
CA ILE A 12 -1.41 4.33 -1.44
C ILE A 12 -2.07 5.20 -0.35
N ALA A 13 -2.47 6.43 -0.69
CA ALA A 13 -3.14 7.33 0.23
C ALA A 13 -4.49 6.80 0.72
N GLY A 14 -5.25 6.12 -0.15
CA GLY A 14 -6.54 5.51 0.18
C GLY A 14 -6.40 4.41 1.23
N VAL A 15 -5.41 3.53 1.10
CA VAL A 15 -5.11 2.50 2.12
C VAL A 15 -4.71 3.17 3.45
N GLY A 16 -3.84 4.19 3.41
CA GLY A 16 -3.43 4.94 4.59
C GLY A 16 -4.60 5.64 5.30
N MET A 17 -5.52 6.24 4.53
CA MET A 17 -6.71 6.91 5.05
C MET A 17 -7.67 5.92 5.72
N ILE A 18 -7.93 4.76 5.09
CA ILE A 18 -8.77 3.72 5.66
C ILE A 18 -8.18 3.23 7.00
N LEU A 19 -6.89 2.94 7.04
CA LEU A 19 -6.21 2.51 8.27
C LEU A 19 -6.31 3.57 9.37
N ALA A 20 -6.09 4.85 9.02
CA ALA A 20 -6.16 5.97 9.96
C ALA A 20 -7.56 6.13 10.59
N ILE A 21 -8.62 5.76 9.86
CA ILE A 21 -10.00 5.78 10.36
C ILE A 21 -10.31 4.51 11.16
N LEU A 22 -9.89 3.33 10.68
CA LEU A 22 -10.20 2.04 11.32
C LEU A 22 -9.52 1.88 12.69
N ASN A 23 -8.27 2.35 12.83
CA ASN A 23 -7.49 2.21 14.06
C ASN A 23 -8.18 2.80 15.31
N PRO A 24 -8.60 4.09 15.30
CA PRO A 24 -9.29 4.68 16.43
C PRO A 24 -10.69 4.09 16.63
N VAL A 25 -11.39 3.70 15.56
CA VAL A 25 -12.72 3.06 15.66
C VAL A 25 -12.63 1.71 16.37
N LEU A 26 -11.66 0.86 16.01
CA LEU A 26 -11.45 -0.44 16.66
C LEU A 26 -11.00 -0.31 18.11
N THR A 27 -10.18 0.71 18.39
CA THR A 27 -9.76 1.05 19.75
C THR A 27 -10.96 1.50 20.60
N ALA A 28 -11.88 2.27 20.03
CA ALA A 28 -13.10 2.71 20.71
C ALA A 28 -14.07 1.57 21.05
N LEU A 29 -13.98 0.43 20.35
CA LEU A 29 -14.76 -0.79 20.63
C LEU A 29 -14.13 -1.69 21.71
N ASP A 30 -13.04 -1.22 22.35
CA ASP A 30 -12.22 -1.96 23.32
C ASP A 30 -11.63 -3.27 22.78
N ARG A 31 -11.50 -3.39 21.45
CA ARG A 31 -10.93 -4.55 20.74
C ARG A 31 -9.44 -4.31 20.42
N LYS A 32 -8.61 -4.22 21.46
CA LYS A 32 -7.17 -3.92 21.34
C LYS A 32 -6.40 -4.97 20.53
N ASP A 33 -6.79 -6.24 20.63
CA ASP A 33 -6.16 -7.32 19.85
C ASP A 33 -6.39 -7.11 18.35
N VAL A 34 -7.65 -6.86 17.95
CA VAL A 34 -8.03 -6.59 16.56
C VAL A 34 -7.36 -5.34 16.01
N THR A 35 -7.24 -4.30 16.83
CA THR A 35 -6.53 -3.06 16.49
C THR A 35 -5.07 -3.34 16.11
N THR A 36 -4.41 -4.22 16.87
CA THR A 36 -3.02 -4.61 16.63
C THR A 36 -2.88 -5.40 15.32
N TYR A 37 -3.78 -6.36 15.07
CA TYR A 37 -3.77 -7.13 13.83
C TYR A 37 -4.04 -6.26 12.59
N VAL A 38 -4.92 -5.27 12.68
CA VAL A 38 -5.21 -4.33 11.58
C VAL A 38 -4.01 -3.46 11.27
N ASN A 39 -3.25 -3.01 12.27
CA ASN A 39 -2.02 -2.26 12.04
C ASN A 39 -0.96 -3.08 11.31
N LEU A 40 -0.76 -4.32 11.73
CA LEU A 40 0.16 -5.24 11.05
C LEU A 40 -0.28 -5.51 9.62
N ALA A 41 -1.56 -5.79 9.40
CA ALA A 41 -2.12 -5.98 8.06
C ALA A 41 -1.93 -4.73 7.18
N GLY A 42 -2.14 -3.54 7.74
CA GLY A 42 -1.93 -2.27 7.05
C GLY A 42 -0.50 -2.09 6.57
N ILE A 43 0.49 -2.37 7.43
CA ILE A 43 1.91 -2.33 7.06
C ILE A 43 2.21 -3.33 5.94
N ILE A 44 1.73 -4.57 6.07
CA ILE A 44 1.95 -5.63 5.07
C ILE A 44 1.37 -5.22 3.70
N ILE A 45 0.16 -4.67 3.66
CA ILE A 45 -0.48 -4.22 2.42
C ILE A 45 0.36 -3.13 1.74
N VAL A 46 0.84 -2.14 2.50
CA VAL A 46 1.70 -1.08 1.96
C VAL A 46 3.01 -1.65 1.41
N LEU A 47 3.63 -2.59 2.13
CA LEU A 47 4.84 -3.26 1.64
C LEU A 47 4.59 -4.01 0.32
N PHE A 48 3.46 -4.72 0.20
CA PHE A 48 3.10 -5.36 -1.07
C PHE A 48 2.96 -4.36 -2.21
N MET A 49 2.38 -3.18 -1.97
CA MET A 49 2.28 -2.15 -3.00
C MET A 49 3.67 -1.66 -3.45
N VAL A 50 4.59 -1.46 -2.51
CA VAL A 50 5.98 -1.08 -2.82
C VAL A 50 6.68 -2.17 -3.63
N ILE A 51 6.48 -3.45 -3.28
CA ILE A 51 7.08 -4.57 -4.03
C ILE A 51 6.62 -4.59 -5.49
N HIS A 52 5.33 -4.36 -5.75
CA HIS A 52 4.83 -4.30 -7.14
C HIS A 52 5.45 -3.14 -7.92
N LEU A 53 5.58 -1.97 -7.30
CA LEU A 53 6.25 -0.83 -7.91
C LEU A 53 7.70 -1.14 -8.27
N LEU A 54 8.42 -1.82 -7.37
CA LEU A 54 9.78 -2.26 -7.64
C LEU A 54 9.82 -3.27 -8.79
N ALA A 55 8.87 -4.22 -8.84
CA ALA A 55 8.78 -5.19 -9.93
C ALA A 55 8.56 -4.50 -11.28
N ASP A 56 7.67 -3.50 -11.35
CA ASP A 56 7.42 -2.71 -12.57
C ASP A 56 8.67 -1.93 -12.99
N LEU A 57 9.44 -1.40 -12.03
CA LEU A 57 10.71 -0.74 -12.33
C LEU A 57 11.74 -1.74 -12.85
N PHE A 58 11.83 -2.92 -12.25
CA PHE A 58 12.72 -3.97 -12.74
C PHE A 58 12.36 -4.43 -14.14
N GLU A 59 11.07 -4.57 -14.43
CA GLU A 59 10.60 -4.91 -15.78
C GLU A 59 10.96 -3.82 -16.78
N THR A 60 10.77 -2.55 -16.41
CA THR A 60 11.20 -1.40 -17.23
C THR A 60 12.71 -1.44 -17.50
N VAL A 61 13.52 -1.75 -16.49
CA VAL A 61 14.97 -1.92 -16.63
C VAL A 61 15.27 -3.07 -17.59
N ARG A 62 14.65 -4.25 -17.41
CA ARG A 62 14.86 -5.41 -18.28
C ARG A 62 14.53 -5.11 -19.75
N GLN A 63 13.46 -4.37 -20.00
CA GLN A 63 13.07 -3.92 -21.34
C GLN A 63 14.10 -2.98 -21.96
N VAL A 64 14.57 -1.98 -21.20
CA VAL A 64 15.61 -1.04 -21.67
C VAL A 64 16.91 -1.78 -22.01
N PHE A 65 17.28 -2.79 -21.22
CA PHE A 65 18.48 -3.61 -21.46
C PHE A 65 18.25 -4.77 -22.45
N GLY A 66 17.04 -4.94 -23.00
CA GLY A 66 16.71 -5.98 -23.97
C GLY A 66 16.77 -7.42 -23.40
N VAL A 67 16.73 -7.57 -22.08
CA VAL A 67 16.78 -8.86 -21.39
C VAL A 67 15.36 -9.38 -21.17
N TYR A 68 14.74 -9.87 -22.25
CA TYR A 68 13.45 -10.55 -22.20
C TYR A 68 13.55 -11.87 -21.44
#